data_AF-A0A8T4PAX7-F1
#
_entry.id   AF-A0A8T4PAX7-F1
#
_cell.length_a   1.000
_cell.length_b   1.000
_cell.length_c   1.000
_cell.angle_alpha   90.00
_cell.angle_beta   90.00
_cell.angle_gamma   90.00
#
_symmetry.space_group_name_H-M   'P 1'
#
loop_
_entity.id
_entity.type
_entity.pdbx_description
1 polymer ?
#
loop_
_entity_poly.entity_id
_entity_poly.type
_entity_poly.pdbx_seq_one_letter_code
_entity_poly.pdbx_strand_id
1 'polypeptide(L)'
;MSKDYDKPSGEVEWNLSQALIISISQLLDRASRLFLAGDLINSFWSYREAKFQMIPSLNEEERTNMNNLEDQFLIKRKRTRLMTKEEYKRRLNQASQIYETYRVNLMDLLKKYGFYISPKKDKTSIN
;
A
#
# COMPACT_ATOMS: atom_id res chain seq x y z
N MET A 1 -42.15 8.59 -12.14
CA MET A 1 -41.69 7.34 -11.50
C MET A 1 -40.23 7.54 -11.12
N SER A 2 -39.96 7.91 -9.88
CA SER A 2 -38.59 7.94 -9.33
C SER A 2 -38.12 6.50 -9.25
N LYS A 3 -37.02 6.15 -9.93
CA LYS A 3 -36.32 4.90 -9.67
C LYS A 3 -35.46 5.17 -8.44
N ASP A 4 -36.05 4.92 -7.28
CA ASP A 4 -35.29 4.80 -6.04
C ASP A 4 -34.44 3.53 -6.21
N TYR A 5 -33.22 3.71 -6.70
CA TYR A 5 -32.23 2.63 -6.63
C TYR A 5 -32.04 2.33 -5.15
N ASP A 6 -32.47 1.14 -4.75
CA ASP A 6 -32.35 0.66 -3.38
C ASP A 6 -30.94 0.92 -2.87
N LYS A 7 -30.81 1.78 -1.85
CA LYS A 7 -29.56 1.89 -1.12
C LYS A 7 -29.20 0.47 -0.66
N PRO A 8 -27.95 0.01 -0.89
CA PRO A 8 -27.54 -1.29 -0.40
C PRO A 8 -27.88 -1.38 1.09
N SER A 9 -28.46 -2.50 1.51
CA SER A 9 -28.76 -2.69 2.93
C SER A 9 -27.47 -2.51 3.74
N GLY A 10 -27.58 -2.02 4.97
CA GLY A 10 -26.39 -1.81 5.82
C GLY A 10 -25.54 -3.08 6.00
N GLU A 11 -26.14 -4.26 5.85
CA GLU A 11 -25.46 -5.55 5.82
C GLU A 11 -24.58 -5.75 4.57
N VAL A 12 -25.07 -5.34 3.38
CA VAL A 12 -24.28 -5.39 2.14
C VAL A 12 -23.11 -4.42 2.21
N GLU A 13 -23.32 -3.19 2.68
CA GLU A 13 -22.25 -2.19 2.86
C GLU A 13 -21.19 -2.67 3.86
N TRP A 14 -21.63 -3.28 4.97
CA TRP A 14 -20.75 -3.88 5.96
C TRP A 14 -19.91 -5.03 5.37
N ASN A 15 -20.54 -5.96 4.67
CA ASN A 15 -19.87 -7.11 4.07
C ASN A 15 -18.84 -6.68 3.01
N LEU A 16 -19.16 -5.69 2.18
CA LEU A 16 -18.22 -5.12 1.21
C LEU A 16 -17.04 -4.44 1.90
N SER A 17 -17.28 -3.71 2.99
CA SER A 17 -16.22 -3.07 3.78
C SER A 17 -15.27 -4.10 4.40
N GLN A 18 -15.82 -5.19 4.95
CA GLN A 18 -15.03 -6.29 5.51
C GLN A 18 -14.20 -7.00 4.43
N ALA A 19 -14.80 -7.29 3.27
CA ALA A 19 -14.09 -7.91 2.15
C ALA A 19 -12.90 -7.06 1.68
N LEU A 20 -13.08 -5.73 1.64
CA LEU A 20 -12.01 -4.78 1.29
C LEU A 20 -10.86 -4.81 2.31
N ILE A 21 -11.18 -4.78 3.61
CA ILE A 21 -10.17 -4.85 4.70
C ILE A 21 -9.38 -6.17 4.63
N ILE A 22 -10.06 -7.30 4.37
CA ILE A 22 -9.42 -8.61 4.22
C ILE A 22 -8.48 -8.61 3.02
N SER A 23 -8.93 -8.08 1.87
CA SER A 23 -8.12 -8.01 0.65
C SER A 23 -6.86 -7.16 0.85
N ILE A 24 -6.99 -5.98 1.45
CA ILE A 24 -5.84 -5.14 1.84
C ILE A 24 -4.90 -5.92 2.76
N SER A 25 -5.42 -6.59 3.79
CA SER A 25 -4.59 -7.35 4.74
C SER A 25 -3.77 -8.46 4.05
N GLN A 26 -4.38 -9.19 3.11
CA GLN A 26 -3.70 -10.21 2.31
C GLN A 26 -2.59 -9.62 1.43
N LEU A 27 -2.81 -8.43 0.86
CA LEU A 27 -1.81 -7.72 0.07
C LEU A 27 -0.62 -7.25 0.93
N LEU A 28 -0.87 -6.73 2.14
CA LEU A 28 0.19 -6.31 3.06
C LEU A 28 1.05 -7.50 3.53
N ASP A 29 0.40 -8.62 3.83
CA ASP A 29 1.06 -9.87 4.23
C ASP A 29 1.91 -10.45 3.08
N ARG A 30 1.36 -10.48 1.86
CA ARG A 30 2.11 -10.82 0.64
C ARG A 30 3.30 -9.88 0.43
N ALA A 31 3.11 -8.58 0.56
CA ALA A 31 4.18 -7.58 0.41
C ALA A 31 5.32 -7.84 1.40
N SER A 32 4.98 -8.16 2.65
CA SER A 32 5.93 -8.43 3.73
C SER A 32 6.75 -9.69 3.46
N ARG A 33 6.11 -10.78 3.02
CA ARG A 33 6.81 -12.01 2.60
C ARG A 33 7.77 -11.77 1.43
N LEU A 34 7.33 -11.04 0.41
CA LEU A 34 8.16 -10.73 -0.76
C LEU A 34 9.38 -9.88 -0.38
N PHE A 35 9.20 -8.91 0.52
CA PHE A 35 10.30 -8.10 1.04
C PHE A 35 11.33 -8.96 1.77
N LEU A 36 10.90 -9.85 2.66
CA LEU A 36 11.78 -10.76 3.39
C LEU A 36 12.52 -11.74 2.46
N ALA A 37 11.91 -12.09 1.32
CA ALA A 37 12.55 -12.89 0.28
C ALA A 37 13.51 -12.09 -0.62
N GLY A 38 13.66 -10.77 -0.42
CA GLY A 38 14.49 -9.90 -1.24
C GLY A 38 13.85 -9.44 -2.55
N ASP A 39 12.57 -9.76 -2.78
CA ASP A 39 11.81 -9.37 -3.97
C ASP A 39 11.11 -8.02 -3.76
N LEU A 40 11.92 -6.96 -3.79
CA LEU A 40 11.46 -5.59 -3.54
C LEU A 40 10.44 -5.12 -4.58
N ILE A 41 10.58 -5.55 -5.84
CA ILE A 41 9.69 -5.08 -6.92
C ILE A 41 8.28 -5.62 -6.74
N ASN A 42 8.14 -6.92 -6.48
CA ASN A 42 6.81 -7.52 -6.28
C ASN A 42 6.22 -7.14 -4.93
N SER A 43 7.06 -6.92 -3.91
CA SER A 43 6.62 -6.32 -2.65
C SER A 43 6.01 -4.94 -2.87
N PHE A 44 6.69 -4.07 -3.62
CA PHE A 44 6.19 -2.74 -3.98
C PHE A 44 4.86 -2.80 -4.73
N TRP A 45 4.73 -3.69 -5.72
CA TRP A 45 3.46 -3.87 -6.45
C TRP A 45 2.31 -4.29 -5.55
N SER A 46 2.57 -5.13 -4.55
CA SER A 46 1.56 -5.56 -3.58
C SER A 46 1.07 -4.38 -2.71
N TYR A 47 1.98 -3.49 -2.29
CA TYR A 47 1.59 -2.26 -1.59
C TYR A 47 0.85 -1.28 -2.50
N ARG A 48 1.26 -1.14 -3.76
CA ARG A 48 0.55 -0.29 -4.74
C ARG A 48 -0.88 -0.77 -4.98
N GLU A 49 -1.10 -2.07 -5.03
CA GLU A 49 -2.44 -2.65 -5.15
C GLU A 49 -3.28 -2.33 -3.90
N ALA A 50 -2.69 -2.40 -2.70
CA ALA A 50 -3.37 -2.00 -1.46
C ALA A 50 -3.76 -0.52 -1.48
N LYS A 51 -2.90 0.38 -1.99
CA LYS A 51 -3.24 1.79 -2.22
C LYS A 51 -4.40 1.94 -3.20
N PHE A 52 -4.42 1.16 -4.27
CA PHE A 52 -5.49 1.25 -5.29
C PHE A 52 -6.88 0.99 -4.68
N GLN A 53 -6.97 0.02 -3.78
CA GLN A 53 -8.21 -0.31 -3.07
C GLN A 53 -8.74 0.81 -2.15
N MET A 54 -7.89 1.74 -1.71
CA MET A 54 -8.28 2.87 -0.87
C MET A 54 -8.37 4.21 -1.63
N ILE A 55 -8.18 4.24 -2.95
CA ILE A 55 -8.24 5.47 -3.76
C ILE A 55 -9.50 6.32 -3.50
N PRO A 56 -10.71 5.74 -3.35
CA PRO A 56 -11.92 6.53 -3.09
C PRO A 56 -11.87 7.31 -1.77
N SER A 57 -11.07 6.86 -0.81
CA SER A 57 -10.91 7.50 0.51
C SER A 57 -9.85 8.61 0.51
N LEU A 58 -8.90 8.57 -0.42
CA LEU A 58 -7.78 9.52 -0.46
C LEU A 58 -8.19 10.87 -1.04
N ASN A 59 -7.71 11.95 -0.44
CA ASN A 59 -7.80 13.27 -1.05
C ASN A 59 -6.80 13.42 -2.23
N GLU A 60 -6.88 14.54 -2.95
CA GLU A 60 -6.03 14.77 -4.13
C GLU A 60 -4.53 14.90 -3.78
N GLU A 61 -4.21 15.57 -2.67
CA GLU A 61 -2.84 15.76 -2.21
C GLU A 61 -2.19 14.42 -1.83
N GLU A 62 -2.89 13.58 -1.07
CA GLU A 62 -2.45 12.25 -0.68
C GLU A 62 -2.23 11.34 -1.89
N ARG A 63 -3.16 11.35 -2.84
CA ARG A 63 -3.01 10.61 -4.10
C ARG A 63 -1.78 11.07 -4.87
N THR A 64 -1.60 12.38 -4.99
CA THR A 64 -0.46 12.97 -5.71
C THR A 64 0.85 12.60 -5.03
N ASN A 65 0.93 12.71 -3.70
CA ASN A 65 2.12 12.34 -2.94
C ASN A 65 2.48 10.85 -3.13
N MET A 66 1.49 9.96 -3.01
CA MET A 66 1.72 8.52 -3.21
C MET A 66 2.14 8.20 -4.65
N ASN A 67 1.51 8.80 -5.65
CA ASN A 67 1.89 8.61 -7.05
C ASN A 67 3.31 9.13 -7.34
N ASN A 68 3.70 10.26 -6.76
CA ASN A 68 5.06 10.80 -6.89
C ASN A 68 6.11 9.84 -6.33
N LEU A 69 5.83 9.18 -5.20
CA LEU A 69 6.71 8.16 -4.64
C LEU A 69 6.80 6.92 -5.53
N GLU A 70 5.67 6.52 -6.14
CA GLU A 70 5.63 5.40 -7.08
C GLU A 70 6.49 5.66 -8.31
N ASP A 71 6.35 6.84 -8.91
CA ASP A 71 7.12 7.25 -10.08
C ASP A 71 8.61 7.32 -9.76
N GLN A 72 8.97 7.91 -8.62
CA GLN A 72 10.37 7.95 -8.18
C GLN A 72 10.96 6.55 -8.00
N PHE A 73 10.22 5.63 -7.37
CA PHE A 73 10.65 4.24 -7.21
C PHE A 73 10.90 3.56 -8.56
N LEU A 74 9.93 3.65 -9.48
CA LEU A 74 10.01 3.04 -10.82
C LEU A 74 11.16 3.64 -11.64
N ILE A 75 11.34 4.96 -11.59
CA ILE A 75 12.45 5.64 -12.24
C ILE A 75 13.78 5.09 -11.73
N LYS A 76 13.98 5.01 -10.41
CA LYS A 76 15.24 4.54 -9.81
C LYS A 76 15.51 3.06 -10.10
N ARG A 77 14.49 2.22 -10.22
CA ARG A 77 14.60 0.80 -10.61
C ARG A 77 14.95 0.60 -12.09
N LYS A 78 14.56 1.51 -12.97
CA LYS A 78 14.79 1.40 -14.42
C LYS A 78 16.27 1.44 -14.75
N ARG A 79 16.79 0.34 -15.29
CA ARG A 79 18.15 0.26 -15.84
C ARG A 79 18.17 0.84 -17.25
N THR A 80 19.15 1.67 -17.57
CA THR A 80 19.39 2.16 -18.93
C THR A 80 20.66 1.52 -19.50
N ARG A 81 20.77 1.46 -20.83
CA ARG A 81 21.93 0.86 -21.52
C ARG A 81 23.24 1.60 -21.22
N LEU A 82 23.16 2.87 -20.86
CA LEU A 82 24.30 3.76 -20.61
C LEU A 82 24.79 3.73 -19.15
N MET A 83 24.15 2.97 -18.27
CA MET A 83 24.43 3.00 -16.83
C MET A 83 25.48 1.97 -16.43
N THR A 84 26.49 2.41 -15.68
CA THR A 84 27.49 1.53 -15.07
C THR A 84 26.89 0.68 -13.95
N LYS A 85 27.61 -0.38 -13.54
CA LYS A 85 27.18 -1.26 -12.45
C LYS A 85 27.08 -0.51 -11.12
N GLU A 86 28.05 0.36 -10.85
CA GLU A 86 28.16 1.16 -9.62
C GLU A 86 27.04 2.20 -9.54
N GLU A 87 26.75 2.91 -10.63
CA GLU A 87 25.62 3.85 -10.70
C GLU A 87 24.29 3.14 -10.48
N TYR A 88 24.11 1.97 -11.12
CA TYR A 88 22.89 1.19 -10.96
C TYR A 88 22.71 0.74 -9.50
N LYS A 89 23.78 0.27 -8.84
CA LYS A 89 23.76 -0.09 -7.42
C LYS A 89 23.35 1.09 -6.54
N ARG A 90 23.88 2.30 -6.79
CA ARG A 90 23.48 3.51 -6.05
C ARG A 90 21.99 3.82 -6.23
N ARG A 91 21.45 3.69 -7.43
CA ARG A 91 20.01 3.90 -7.69
C ARG A 91 19.13 2.85 -7.03
N LEU A 92 19.58 1.60 -6.93
CA LEU A 92 18.86 0.56 -6.18
C LEU A 92 18.77 0.87 -4.68
N ASN A 93 19.84 1.42 -4.09
CA ASN A 93 19.80 1.89 -2.71
C ASN A 93 18.79 3.03 -2.53
N GLN A 94 18.78 3.99 -3.45
CA GLN A 94 17.78 5.08 -3.46
C GLN A 94 16.35 4.55 -3.62
N ALA A 95 16.14 3.56 -4.51
CA ALA A 95 14.84 2.92 -4.67
C ALA A 95 14.38 2.23 -3.37
N SER A 96 15.31 1.63 -2.62
CA SER A 96 15.00 1.00 -1.33
C SER A 96 14.56 2.03 -0.29
N GLN A 97 15.18 3.21 -0.27
CA GLN A 97 14.77 4.31 0.61
C GLN A 97 13.37 4.83 0.24
N ILE A 98 13.10 5.05 -1.05
CA ILE A 98 11.79 5.49 -1.53
C ILE A 98 10.70 4.46 -1.20
N TYR A 99 11.01 3.16 -1.35
CA TYR A 99 10.13 2.08 -0.96
C TYR A 99 9.75 2.14 0.53
N GLU A 100 10.71 2.37 1.42
CA GLU A 100 10.43 2.49 2.85
C GLU A 100 9.54 3.69 3.15
N THR A 101 9.81 4.84 2.54
CA THR A 101 8.95 6.03 2.67
C THR A 101 7.53 5.75 2.16
N TYR A 102 7.40 5.11 1.00
CA TYR A 102 6.11 4.73 0.44
C TYR A 102 5.34 3.79 1.37
N ARG A 103 6.02 2.77 1.90
CA ARG A 103 5.45 1.80 2.83
C ARG A 103 4.93 2.49 4.08
N VAL A 104 5.74 3.34 4.72
CA VAL A 104 5.34 4.07 5.93
C VAL A 104 4.13 4.95 5.67
N ASN A 105 4.17 5.76 4.61
CA ASN A 105 3.05 6.65 4.24
C ASN A 105 1.77 5.86 3.97
N LEU A 106 1.86 4.74 3.25
CA LEU A 106 0.70 3.88 3.01
C LEU A 106 0.11 3.33 4.30
N MET A 107 0.95 2.84 5.22
CA MET A 107 0.49 2.32 6.50
C MET A 107 -0.20 3.39 7.35
N ASP A 108 0.31 4.62 7.34
CA ASP A 108 -0.31 5.76 8.02
C ASP A 108 -1.66 6.14 7.41
N LEU A 109 -1.78 6.14 6.08
CA LEU A 109 -3.06 6.36 5.39
C LEU A 109 -4.06 5.24 5.71
N LEU A 110 -3.63 3.98 5.64
CA LEU A 110 -4.50 2.85 5.96
C LEU A 110 -5.02 2.92 7.40
N LYS A 111 -4.18 3.36 8.35
CA LYS A 111 -4.58 3.61 9.73
C LYS A 111 -5.56 4.79 9.83
N LYS A 112 -5.27 5.90 9.16
CA LYS A 112 -6.12 7.12 9.14
C LYS A 112 -7.54 6.81 8.67
N TYR A 113 -7.67 5.98 7.64
CA TYR A 113 -8.96 5.63 7.03
C TYR A 113 -9.60 4.35 7.58
N GLY A 114 -9.01 3.74 8.62
CA GLY A 114 -9.59 2.56 9.27
C GLY A 114 -9.45 1.24 8.52
N PHE A 115 -8.62 1.18 7.48
CA PHE A 115 -8.31 -0.05 6.74
C PHE A 115 -7.24 -0.91 7.41
N TYR A 116 -6.49 -0.34 8.36
CA TYR A 116 -5.49 -1.06 9.14
C TYR A 116 -5.77 -0.92 10.64
N ILE A 117 -6.19 -2.03 11.24
CA ILE A 117 -6.25 -2.17 12.69
C ILE A 117 -4.95 -2.84 13.09
N SER A 118 -4.06 -2.09 13.75
CA SER A 118 -2.91 -2.70 14.42
C SER A 118 -3.44 -3.85 15.28
N PRO A 119 -2.86 -5.05 15.25
CA PRO A 119 -3.19 -6.07 16.23
C PRO A 119 -3.10 -5.38 17.59
N LYS A 120 -4.20 -5.40 18.35
CA LYS A 120 -4.20 -4.86 19.71
C LYS A 120 -3.00 -5.51 20.38
N LYS A 121 -2.06 -4.72 20.92
CA LYS A 121 -1.09 -5.27 21.86
C LYS A 121 -1.95 -5.97 22.92
N ASP A 122 -1.91 -7.29 22.96
CA ASP A 122 -2.53 -8.04 24.03
C ASP A 122 -2.04 -7.38 25.32
N LYS A 123 -2.96 -6.75 26.05
CA LYS A 123 -2.70 -6.27 27.42
C LYS A 123 -2.67 -7.46 28.38
N THR A 124 -2.16 -8.59 27.91
CA THR A 124 -1.91 -9.81 28.66
C THR A 124 -0.42 -9.86 29.00
N SER A 125 0.13 -8.74 29.46
CA SER A 125 1.17 -8.77 30.48
C SER A 125 0.43 -9.01 31.80
N ILE A 126 0.08 -10.27 32.03
CA ILE A 126 -0.34 -10.76 33.33
C ILE A 126 0.94 -11.11 34.10
N ASN A 127 1.11 -10.42 35.23
CA ASN A 127 2.00 -10.67 36.37
C ASN A 127 3.51 -10.49 36.17
#